data_AF-A0A7K4I5R5-F1
#
_entry.id   AF-A0A7K4I5R5-F1
#
_cell.length_a   1.000
_cell.length_b   1.000
_cell.length_c   1.000
_cell.angle_alpha   90.00
_cell.angle_beta   90.00
_cell.angle_gamma   90.00
#
_symmetry.space_group_name_H-M   'P 1'
#
loop_
_entity.id
_entity.type
_entity.pdbx_description
1 polymer ?
#
loop_
_entity_poly.entity_id
_entity_poly.type
_entity_poly.pdbx_seq_one_letter_code
_entity_poly.pdbx_strand_id
1 'polypeptide(L)'
;MADETTESFAVYTDKDEYLLGEVVRIYVKANAIDPNQTITVTDIIVYDPANNTVAEWHNLTIVLTDTTTPVYVDSITAEVEGTYTVYAEATGCPWRLWFFWWFFCRRYWKPRVVPEVPLGTVIALVTLFGATGLYIHRNKRSKKTKIN
;
A
#
# COMPACT_ATOMS: atom_id res chain seq x y z
N MET A 1 11.14 -27.52 -28.31
CA MET A 1 12.02 -26.36 -28.58
C MET A 1 11.66 -25.34 -27.53
N ALA A 2 12.55 -25.08 -26.58
CA ALA A 2 12.32 -24.10 -25.53
C ALA A 2 12.46 -22.70 -26.16
N ASP A 3 11.38 -21.93 -26.11
CA ASP A 3 11.30 -20.55 -26.56
C ASP A 3 11.60 -19.66 -25.34
N GLU A 4 12.88 -19.54 -24.98
CA GLU A 4 13.31 -19.20 -23.61
C GLU A 4 14.43 -18.14 -23.50
N THR A 5 14.58 -17.23 -24.47
CA THR A 5 15.64 -16.18 -24.39
C THR A 5 15.14 -14.78 -24.72
N THR A 6 14.04 -14.36 -24.09
CA THR A 6 13.73 -12.92 -24.00
C THR A 6 14.39 -12.38 -22.75
N GLU A 7 15.53 -11.70 -22.90
CA GLU A 7 16.14 -10.91 -21.83
C GLU A 7 15.08 -10.04 -21.14
N SER A 8 15.06 -10.03 -19.82
CA SER A 8 14.11 -9.24 -19.05
C SER A 8 14.72 -8.80 -17.72
N PHE A 9 14.26 -7.65 -17.24
CA PHE A 9 14.64 -7.09 -15.97
C PHE A 9 13.39 -6.62 -15.23
N ALA A 10 13.54 -6.34 -13.94
CA ALA A 10 12.52 -5.69 -13.13
C ALA A 10 13.13 -4.51 -12.37
N VAL A 11 12.31 -3.48 -12.21
CA VAL A 11 12.45 -2.50 -11.14
C VAL A 11 11.43 -2.83 -10.05
N TYR A 12 11.79 -2.65 -8.79
CA TYR A 12 10.89 -2.90 -7.66
C TYR A 12 11.35 -2.13 -6.42
N THR A 13 10.52 -2.15 -5.39
CA THR A 13 10.78 -1.46 -4.12
C THR A 13 10.86 -2.46 -2.96
N ASP A 14 11.39 -2.06 -1.80
CA ASP A 14 11.52 -2.95 -0.61
C ASP A 14 10.19 -3.59 -0.18
N LYS A 15 9.09 -2.87 -0.39
CA LYS A 15 7.70 -3.21 -0.02
C LYS A 15 6.74 -2.74 -1.09
N ASP A 16 5.52 -3.26 -1.05
CA ASP A 16 4.42 -2.84 -1.93
C ASP A 16 3.55 -1.74 -1.29
N GLU A 17 3.64 -1.57 0.03
CA GLU A 17 2.89 -0.58 0.81
C GLU A 17 3.81 0.26 1.71
N TYR A 18 3.60 1.58 1.70
CA TYR A 18 4.33 2.56 2.49
C TYR A 18 3.37 3.49 3.24
N LEU A 19 3.86 4.07 4.34
CA LEU A 19 3.20 5.18 5.00
C LEU A 19 3.63 6.52 4.39
N LEU A 20 2.75 7.51 4.46
CA LEU A 20 3.10 8.90 4.13
C LEU A 20 4.37 9.35 4.87
N GLY A 21 5.34 9.86 4.11
CA GLY A 21 6.65 10.30 4.61
C GLY A 21 7.66 9.17 4.83
N GLU A 22 7.31 7.92 4.52
CA GLU A 22 8.26 6.80 4.56
C GLU A 22 9.21 6.84 3.36
N VAL A 23 10.45 6.41 3.61
CA VAL A 23 11.49 6.29 2.58
C VAL A 23 11.23 5.02 1.75
N VAL A 24 11.12 5.20 0.45
CA VAL A 24 10.96 4.13 -0.54
C VAL A 24 12.31 3.92 -1.22
N ARG A 25 12.87 2.71 -1.10
CA ARG A 25 14.11 2.34 -1.79
C ARG A 25 13.79 1.59 -3.07
N ILE A 26 14.53 1.91 -4.13
CA ILE A 26 14.32 1.39 -5.48
C ILE A 26 15.49 0.49 -5.85
N TYR A 27 15.16 -0.67 -6.41
CA TYR A 27 16.12 -1.67 -6.85
C TYR A 27 15.80 -2.12 -8.26
N VAL A 28 16.83 -2.60 -8.93
CA VAL A 28 16.71 -3.28 -10.23
C VAL A 28 17.38 -4.65 -10.18
N LYS A 29 16.87 -5.60 -10.95
CA LYS A 29 17.47 -6.92 -11.12
C LYS A 29 17.16 -7.49 -12.49
N ALA A 30 18.02 -8.38 -13.00
CA ALA A 30 17.64 -9.18 -14.16
C ALA A 30 16.66 -10.28 -13.71
N ASN A 31 15.64 -10.54 -14.51
CA ASN A 31 14.72 -11.66 -14.33
C ASN A 31 15.13 -12.83 -15.24
N ALA A 32 15.56 -12.53 -16.46
CA ALA A 32 16.12 -13.49 -17.40
C ALA A 32 17.23 -12.81 -18.20
N ILE A 33 18.39 -13.46 -18.30
CA ILE A 33 19.52 -12.97 -19.08
C ILE A 33 20.38 -14.17 -19.49
N ASP A 34 20.91 -14.14 -20.70
CA ASP A 34 21.90 -15.13 -21.11
C ASP A 34 23.21 -14.93 -20.32
N PRO A 35 23.90 -16.00 -19.89
CA PRO A 35 25.11 -15.89 -19.05
C PRO A 35 26.27 -15.08 -19.65
N ASN A 36 26.25 -14.85 -20.96
CA ASN A 36 27.27 -14.11 -21.70
C ASN A 36 26.80 -12.71 -22.13
N GLN A 37 25.61 -12.30 -21.70
CA GLN A 37 25.01 -11.01 -22.02
C GLN A 37 24.87 -10.16 -20.76
N THR A 38 24.58 -8.87 -20.97
CA THR A 38 24.39 -7.90 -19.88
C THR A 38 23.23 -6.99 -20.23
N ILE A 39 22.39 -6.66 -19.25
CA ILE A 39 21.36 -5.64 -19.37
C ILE A 39 21.89 -4.37 -18.70
N THR A 40 21.87 -3.24 -19.40
CA THR A 40 22.27 -1.94 -18.85
C THR A 40 21.02 -1.10 -18.61
N VAL A 41 20.69 -0.82 -17.35
CA VAL A 41 19.58 0.09 -17.01
C VAL A 41 20.04 1.51 -17.25
N THR A 42 19.29 2.27 -18.05
CA THR A 42 19.63 3.62 -18.50
C THR A 42 18.83 4.68 -17.78
N ASP A 43 17.53 4.45 -17.56
CA ASP A 43 16.65 5.48 -17.03
C ASP A 43 15.65 4.89 -16.03
N ILE A 44 15.36 5.65 -14.97
CA ILE A 44 14.33 5.32 -13.99
C ILE A 44 13.57 6.60 -13.65
N ILE A 45 12.24 6.53 -13.69
CA ILE A 45 11.34 7.66 -13.39
C ILE A 45 10.29 7.20 -12.41
N VAL A 46 10.02 8.01 -11.39
CA VAL A 46 8.92 7.79 -10.44
C VAL A 46 7.86 8.85 -10.62
N TYR A 47 6.62 8.40 -10.80
CA TYR A 47 5.43 9.22 -10.87
C TYR A 47 4.60 9.09 -9.59
N ASP A 48 4.08 10.22 -9.11
CA ASP A 48 3.08 10.26 -8.05
C ASP A 48 1.69 9.78 -8.54
N PRO A 49 0.70 9.64 -7.65
CA PRO A 49 -0.66 9.25 -8.03
C PRO A 49 -1.39 10.22 -8.97
N ALA A 50 -0.90 11.46 -9.09
CA ALA A 50 -1.40 12.47 -10.02
C ALA A 50 -0.60 12.49 -11.35
N ASN A 51 0.28 11.51 -11.55
CA ASN A 51 1.14 11.35 -12.71
C ASN A 51 2.16 12.49 -12.90
N ASN A 52 2.54 13.18 -11.82
CA ASN A 52 3.67 14.09 -11.81
C ASN A 52 4.95 13.33 -11.52
N THR A 53 6.03 13.71 -12.19
CA THR A 53 7.37 13.23 -11.86
C THR A 53 7.77 13.67 -10.45
N VAL A 54 8.18 12.70 -9.61
CA VAL A 54 8.75 12.94 -8.27
C VAL A 54 10.26 12.79 -8.28
N ALA A 55 10.79 11.85 -9.08
CA ALA A 55 12.21 11.62 -9.22
C ALA A 55 12.52 11.05 -10.61
N GLU A 56 13.68 11.44 -11.16
CA GLU A 56 14.20 10.92 -12.43
C GLU A 56 15.70 10.72 -12.32
N TRP A 57 16.16 9.56 -12.77
CA TRP A 57 17.56 9.25 -12.94
C TRP A 57 17.76 8.86 -14.40
N HIS A 58 18.54 9.67 -15.12
CA HIS A 58 18.82 9.49 -16.55
C HIS A 58 20.29 9.11 -16.77
N ASN A 59 20.58 8.43 -17.88
CA ASN A 59 21.95 8.01 -18.26
C ASN A 59 22.66 7.17 -17.17
N LEU A 60 21.89 6.35 -16.46
CA LEU A 60 22.42 5.33 -15.57
C LEU A 60 23.27 4.33 -16.36
N THR A 61 24.27 3.77 -15.68
CA THR A 61 25.14 2.72 -16.23
C THR A 61 25.12 1.50 -15.31
N ILE A 62 23.94 1.15 -14.80
CA ILE A 62 23.77 -0.01 -13.91
C ILE A 62 23.76 -1.27 -14.78
N VAL A 63 24.81 -2.08 -14.63
CA VAL A 63 24.99 -3.32 -15.40
C VAL A 63 24.47 -4.50 -14.59
N LEU A 64 23.53 -5.24 -15.16
CA LEU A 64 22.97 -6.47 -14.61
C LEU A 64 23.57 -7.66 -15.36
N THR A 65 24.25 -8.54 -14.62
CA THR A 65 24.99 -9.69 -15.16
C THR A 65 24.42 -11.03 -14.71
N ASP A 66 23.55 -11.04 -13.68
CA ASP A 66 22.94 -12.24 -13.13
C ASP A 66 21.51 -11.95 -12.64
N THR A 67 20.75 -13.03 -12.39
CA THR A 67 19.33 -12.95 -11.98
C THR A 67 19.11 -13.00 -10.47
N THR A 68 20.21 -13.09 -9.70
CA THR A 68 20.18 -13.34 -8.25
C THR A 68 20.48 -12.09 -7.43
N THR A 69 21.22 -11.15 -8.00
CA THR A 69 21.75 -9.99 -7.29
C THR A 69 20.97 -8.75 -7.69
N PRO A 70 20.14 -8.20 -6.79
CA PRO A 70 19.54 -6.91 -7.01
C PRO A 70 20.53 -5.78 -6.76
N VAL A 71 20.40 -4.71 -7.54
CA VAL A 71 21.22 -3.51 -7.43
C VAL A 71 20.36 -2.38 -6.90
N TYR A 72 20.84 -1.72 -5.84
CA TYR A 72 20.22 -0.51 -5.31
C TYR A 72 20.44 0.66 -6.27
N VAL A 73 19.36 1.38 -6.57
CA VAL A 73 19.39 2.58 -7.42
C VAL A 73 19.51 3.80 -6.53
N ASP A 74 18.41 4.14 -5.84
CA ASP A 74 18.29 5.28 -4.96
C ASP A 74 17.00 5.17 -4.13
N SER A 75 16.64 6.25 -3.43
CA SER A 75 15.45 6.34 -2.62
C SER A 75 14.68 7.65 -2.80
N ILE A 76 13.37 7.60 -2.56
CA ILE A 76 12.50 8.77 -2.52
C ILE A 76 11.69 8.78 -1.22
N THR A 77 10.98 9.88 -0.96
CA THR A 77 9.98 9.95 0.11
C THR A 77 8.58 9.99 -0.51
N ALA A 78 7.67 9.13 -0.05
CA ALA A 78 6.29 9.10 -0.54
C ALA A 78 5.43 10.14 0.20
N GLU A 79 5.25 11.32 -0.40
CA GLU A 79 4.58 12.47 0.25
C GLU A 79 3.07 12.56 0.02
N VAL A 80 2.54 11.81 -0.95
CA VAL A 80 1.13 11.84 -1.35
C VAL A 80 0.52 10.45 -1.17
N GLU A 81 -0.76 10.38 -0.79
CA GLU A 81 -1.48 9.12 -0.66
C GLU A 81 -1.97 8.65 -2.03
N GLY A 82 -1.79 7.36 -2.33
CA GLY A 82 -2.22 6.74 -3.58
C GLY A 82 -1.18 5.80 -4.18
N THR A 83 -1.43 5.38 -5.41
CA THR A 83 -0.55 4.48 -6.16
C THR A 83 0.52 5.27 -6.91
N TYR A 84 1.78 4.97 -6.60
CA TYR A 84 2.93 5.47 -7.34
C TYR A 84 3.29 4.51 -8.46
N THR A 85 3.92 5.04 -9.51
CA THR A 85 4.43 4.26 -10.65
C THR A 85 5.93 4.49 -10.78
N VAL A 86 6.71 3.41 -10.82
CA VAL A 86 8.13 3.43 -11.17
C VAL A 86 8.27 2.87 -12.58
N TYR A 87 8.70 3.69 -13.51
CA TYR A 87 9.10 3.31 -14.85
C TYR A 87 10.61 3.11 -14.88
N ALA A 88 11.07 2.06 -15.54
CA ALA A 88 12.48 1.85 -15.81
C ALA A 88 12.69 1.46 -17.26
N GLU A 89 13.82 1.90 -17.79
CA GLU A 89 14.29 1.60 -19.13
C GLU A 89 15.69 0.98 -19.07
N ALA A 90 15.91 -0.02 -19.92
CA ALA A 90 17.20 -0.67 -20.04
C ALA A 90 17.51 -1.03 -21.50
N THR A 91 18.77 -1.27 -21.78
CA THR A 91 19.25 -1.81 -23.06
C THR A 91 19.82 -3.20 -22.81
N GLY A 92 19.23 -4.20 -23.47
CA GLY A 92 19.77 -5.55 -23.62
C GLY A 92 20.42 -5.74 -25.00
N CYS A 93 20.92 -6.94 -25.28
CA CYS A 93 21.54 -7.29 -26.55
C CYS A 93 20.56 -8.03 -27.47
N PRO A 94 19.90 -7.42 -28.50
CA PRO A 94 19.95 -6.05 -29.01
C PRO A 94 18.73 -5.16 -28.65
N TRP A 95 17.96 -5.51 -27.63
CA TRP A 95 16.62 -4.95 -27.41
C TRP A 95 16.60 -3.77 -26.44
N ARG A 96 15.72 -2.80 -26.69
CA ARG A 96 15.30 -1.85 -25.66
C ARG A 96 14.25 -2.52 -24.78
N LEU A 97 14.50 -2.52 -23.48
CA LEU A 97 13.64 -3.12 -22.48
C LEU A 97 13.00 -2.02 -21.63
N TRP A 98 11.79 -2.26 -21.17
CA TRP A 98 11.11 -1.38 -20.21
C TRP A 98 10.36 -2.20 -19.17
N PHE A 99 10.20 -1.64 -17.99
CA PHE A 99 9.44 -2.26 -16.90
C PHE A 99 8.68 -1.20 -16.11
N PHE A 100 7.50 -1.58 -15.62
CA PHE A 100 6.69 -0.76 -14.73
C PHE A 100 6.47 -1.49 -13.41
N TRP A 101 6.61 -0.76 -12.32
CA TRP A 101 6.35 -1.22 -10.98
C TRP A 101 5.42 -0.26 -10.26
N TRP A 102 4.52 -0.79 -9.43
CA TRP A 102 3.58 0.02 -8.65
C TRP A 102 3.74 -0.29 -7.18
N PHE A 103 3.72 0.76 -6.36
CA PHE A 103 3.60 0.65 -4.90
C PHE A 103 2.54 1.62 -4.40
N PHE A 104 1.94 1.31 -3.25
CA PHE A 104 0.88 2.10 -2.66
C PHE A 104 1.37 2.85 -1.42
N CYS A 105 1.12 4.17 -1.38
CA CYS A 105 1.34 4.98 -0.20
C CYS A 105 -0.01 5.24 0.47
N ARG A 106 -0.10 4.98 1.77
CA ARG A 106 -1.32 5.25 2.55
C ARG A 106 -1.05 6.20 3.70
N ARG A 107 -2.08 6.97 4.06
CA ARG A 107 -2.02 7.74 5.29
C ARG A 107 -2.05 6.80 6.50
N TYR A 108 -1.23 7.10 7.51
CA TYR A 108 -1.28 6.37 8.77
C TYR A 108 -2.68 6.50 9.39
N TRP A 109 -3.42 5.40 9.41
CA TRP A 109 -4.67 5.28 10.13
C TRP A 109 -4.40 4.51 11.42
N LYS A 110 -4.56 5.17 12.58
CA LYS A 110 -4.66 4.42 13.83
C LYS A 110 -5.96 3.62 13.76
N PRO A 111 -5.94 2.28 13.75
CA PRO A 111 -7.18 1.54 13.96
C PRO A 111 -7.75 2.01 15.31
N ARG A 112 -9.02 2.41 15.32
CA ARG A 112 -9.75 2.58 16.58
C ARG A 112 -9.75 1.21 17.23
N VAL A 113 -8.87 0.98 18.19
CA VAL A 113 -8.97 -0.14 19.11
C VAL A 113 -10.30 0.08 19.83
N VAL A 114 -11.35 -0.62 19.39
CA VAL A 114 -12.53 -0.80 20.22
C VAL A 114 -12.02 -1.69 21.35
N PRO A 115 -11.93 -1.22 22.60
CA PRO A 115 -11.62 -2.13 23.69
C PRO A 115 -12.68 -3.23 23.62
N GLU A 116 -12.23 -4.48 23.47
CA GLU A 116 -13.09 -5.63 23.70
C GLU A 116 -13.54 -5.51 25.14
N VAL A 117 -14.71 -4.90 25.35
CA VAL A 117 -15.40 -5.00 26.62
C VAL A 117 -15.75 -6.48 26.72
N PRO A 118 -15.19 -7.23 27.69
CA PRO A 118 -15.57 -8.63 27.83
C PRO A 118 -17.09 -8.66 28.02
N LEU A 119 -17.78 -9.52 27.26
CA LEU A 119 -19.25 -9.62 27.27
C LEU A 119 -19.85 -9.71 28.69
N GLY A 120 -19.07 -10.15 29.69
CA GLY A 120 -19.45 -10.15 31.10
C GLY A 120 -19.71 -8.77 31.72
N THR A 121 -19.09 -7.68 31.24
CA THR A 121 -19.26 -6.33 31.83
C THR A 121 -20.58 -5.67 31.40
N VAL A 122 -21.08 -5.99 30.19
CA VAL A 122 -22.37 -5.48 29.71
C VAL A 122 -23.53 -6.10 30.48
N ILE A 123 -23.40 -7.39 30.87
CA ILE A 123 -24.43 -8.09 31.64
C ILE A 123 -24.52 -7.55 33.07
N ALA A 124 -23.40 -7.16 33.68
CA ALA A 124 -23.38 -6.60 35.04
C ALA A 124 -24.11 -5.24 35.16
N LEU A 125 -24.09 -4.41 34.11
CA LEU A 125 -24.79 -3.12 34.11
C LEU A 125 -26.32 -3.29 33.93
N VAL A 126 -26.77 -4.30 33.18
CA VAL A 126 -28.20 -4.58 33.01
C VAL A 126 -28.81 -5.20 34.28
N THR A 127 -28.06 -6.01 35.02
CA THR A 127 -28.55 -6.62 36.27
C THR A 127 -28.56 -5.66 37.46
N LEU A 128 -27.71 -4.63 37.48
CA LEU A 128 -27.71 -3.60 38.53
C LEU A 128 -28.92 -2.65 38.47
N PHE A 129 -29.47 -2.37 37.29
CA PHE A 129 -30.67 -1.53 37.16
C PHE A 129 -32.00 -2.31 37.20
N GLY A 130 -31.96 -3.65 37.12
CA GLY A 130 -33.16 -4.49 37.18
C GLY A 130 -33.69 -4.77 38.59
N ALA A 131 -32.90 -4.50 39.64
CA ALA A 131 -33.17 -4.97 41.00
C ALA A 131 -33.55 -3.86 42.02
N THR A 132 -33.78 -2.63 41.59
CA THR A 132 -34.43 -1.60 42.43
C THR A 132 -35.79 -1.26 41.83
N GLY A 133 -36.79 -2.10 42.10
CA GLY A 133 -38.17 -1.74 41.85
C GLY A 133 -38.58 -0.53 42.69
N LEU A 134 -39.29 0.43 42.09
CA LEU A 134 -40.14 1.34 42.85
C LEU A 134 -41.36 1.76 42.03
N TYR A 135 -42.49 1.11 42.36
CA TYR A 135 -43.86 1.62 42.36
C TYR A 135 -44.26 2.67 41.31
N ILE A 136 -44.97 2.25 40.26
CA ILE A 136 -45.93 3.14 39.58
C ILE A 136 -47.34 2.81 40.09
N HIS A 137 -47.77 3.65 41.02
CA HIS A 137 -49.09 3.70 41.63
C HIS A 137 -50.16 3.95 40.55
N ARG A 138 -51.05 2.98 40.35
CA ARG A 138 -52.14 3.03 39.38
C ARG A 138 -53.27 3.91 39.93
N ASN A 139 -53.40 5.15 39.44
CA ASN A 139 -54.57 5.98 39.74
C ASN A 139 -55.57 6.02 38.58
N LYS A 140 -56.85 5.88 38.93
CA LYS A 140 -58.01 5.64 38.07
C LYS A 140 -58.85 6.92 37.97
N ARG A 141 -59.48 7.13 36.80
CA ARG A 141 -60.52 8.14 36.42
C ARG A 141 -59.97 9.53 36.03
N SER A 142 -60.55 10.27 35.09
CA SER A 142 -61.95 10.30 34.61
C SER A 142 -62.05 10.76 33.14
N LYS A 143 -63.06 10.23 32.43
CA LYS A 143 -63.59 10.80 31.18
C LYS A 143 -63.88 12.29 31.32
N LYS A 144 -63.60 13.08 30.27
CA LYS A 144 -64.47 14.19 29.84
C LYS A 144 -64.36 14.42 28.33
N THR A 145 -65.54 14.47 27.74
CA THR A 145 -65.91 14.71 26.35
C THR A 145 -65.82 16.20 25.98
N LYS A 146 -65.63 16.47 24.69
CA LYS A 146 -66.14 17.57 23.82
C LYS A 146 -65.07 18.47 23.18
N ILE A 147 -64.92 18.40 21.85
CA ILE A 147 -65.56 19.18 20.75
C ILE A 147 -64.68 20.40 20.38
N ASN A 148 -64.12 20.37 19.18
CA ASN A 148 -64.50 21.26 18.06
C ASN A 148 -64.19 20.55 16.74
#